data_AF-A0A364P3E3-F1
#
_entry.id   AF-A0A364P3E3-F1
#
_cell.length_a   1.000
_cell.length_b   1.000
_cell.length_c   1.000
_cell.angle_alpha   90.00
_cell.angle_beta   90.00
_cell.angle_gamma   90.00
#
_symmetry.space_group_name_H-M   'P 1'
#
loop_
_entity.id
_entity.type
_entity.pdbx_description
1 polymer ?
#
loop_
_entity_poly.entity_id
_entity_poly.type
_entity_poly.pdbx_seq_one_letter_code
_entity_poly.pdbx_strand_id
1 'polypeptide(L)'
;MRWLAVLTVVLVLAAGPAWTAEWNKPGSSDWPPIPGNVGMKGFLGEWDPQCNDGLYIEEGRMTVHANGRISYAQKNPYLPTFYRVVEETAFYVLLMTRAAPRTIDGHRYDEDFHFVLLHPEGGFSDRDLSAFRLHKCSPDKKDVAGFSWDDDDQTARQIWRNSKSCNPTFRTLTELSPFFGEGSRFWSQPCNYWRPIQ
;
A
#
# COMPACT_ATOMS: atom_id res chain seq x y z
N MET A 1 15.59 6.86 -65.49
CA MET A 1 15.16 8.11 -64.84
C MET A 1 13.68 8.32 -65.09
N ARG A 2 12.84 8.16 -64.07
CA ARG A 2 11.62 8.95 -63.85
C ARG A 2 11.02 8.49 -62.52
N TRP A 3 11.05 9.44 -61.60
CA TRP A 3 10.73 9.30 -60.20
C TRP A 3 9.21 9.26 -60.03
N LEU A 4 8.72 8.25 -59.32
CA LEU A 4 7.33 8.18 -58.89
C LEU A 4 7.29 8.36 -57.37
N ALA A 5 6.94 9.60 -57.02
CA ALA A 5 6.09 10.02 -55.92
C ALA A 5 6.17 9.27 -54.58
N VAL A 6 6.82 9.94 -53.61
CA VAL A 6 6.27 10.31 -52.30
C VAL A 6 5.27 9.32 -51.69
N LEU A 7 5.76 8.55 -50.72
CA LEU A 7 4.95 8.02 -49.62
C LEU A 7 5.73 8.23 -48.32
N THR A 8 5.83 9.50 -47.93
CA THR A 8 6.10 9.90 -46.55
C THR A 8 4.87 9.58 -45.71
N VAL A 9 4.92 8.49 -44.95
CA VAL A 9 4.25 8.39 -43.65
C VAL A 9 5.24 7.74 -42.70
N VAL A 10 6.08 8.59 -42.11
CA VAL A 10 6.23 8.66 -40.65
C VAL A 10 6.20 7.28 -39.97
N LEU A 11 7.27 6.50 -40.11
CA LEU A 11 7.76 5.67 -39.00
C LEU A 11 8.57 6.55 -38.05
N VAL A 12 8.00 7.70 -37.68
CA VAL A 12 8.18 8.17 -36.31
C VAL A 12 7.36 7.16 -35.54
N LEU A 13 8.02 6.08 -35.12
CA LEU A 13 7.69 5.47 -33.85
C LEU A 13 7.45 6.66 -32.94
N ALA A 14 6.19 6.89 -32.60
CA ALA A 14 5.85 7.64 -31.43
C ALA A 14 6.44 6.84 -30.26
N ALA A 15 7.76 6.93 -30.10
CA ALA A 15 8.37 6.98 -28.80
C ALA A 15 7.77 8.23 -28.16
N GLY A 16 6.52 8.09 -27.71
CA GLY A 16 6.03 8.91 -26.62
C GLY A 16 7.12 8.85 -25.55
N PRO A 17 7.38 9.97 -24.86
CA PRO A 17 8.48 10.03 -23.91
C PRO A 17 8.41 8.80 -22.99
N ALA A 18 9.53 8.07 -22.89
CA ALA A 18 9.74 6.86 -22.06
C ALA A 18 9.42 7.06 -20.56
N TRP A 19 8.97 8.25 -20.20
CA TRP A 19 8.67 8.74 -18.86
C TRP A 19 7.20 8.46 -18.48
N THR A 20 6.38 7.95 -19.43
CA THR A 20 4.92 7.76 -19.28
C THR A 20 4.46 6.34 -18.90
N ALA A 21 5.32 5.32 -18.91
CA ALA A 21 4.85 3.92 -18.78
C ALA A 21 4.48 3.52 -17.34
N GLU A 22 5.36 3.70 -16.36
CA GLU A 22 5.28 2.94 -15.11
C GLU A 22 5.92 3.71 -13.94
N TRP A 23 5.51 4.95 -13.66
CA TRP A 23 5.85 5.53 -12.35
C TRP A 23 5.16 4.70 -11.26
N ASN A 24 5.86 3.69 -10.72
CA ASN A 24 5.58 2.81 -9.58
C ASN A 24 4.10 2.60 -9.22
N LYS A 25 3.24 2.31 -10.20
CA LYS A 25 1.88 1.85 -9.90
C LYS A 25 1.98 0.59 -9.05
N PRO A 26 1.13 0.39 -8.02
CA PRO A 26 1.09 -0.87 -7.32
C PRO A 26 0.86 -2.00 -8.32
N GLY A 27 1.81 -2.94 -8.33
CA GLY A 27 1.83 -4.06 -9.26
C GLY A 27 2.23 -3.72 -10.69
N SER A 28 2.99 -2.64 -10.92
CA SER A 28 3.74 -2.50 -12.18
C SER A 28 4.76 -3.63 -12.33
N SER A 29 5.21 -3.88 -13.56
CA SER A 29 6.15 -4.97 -13.84
C SER A 29 7.53 -4.75 -13.19
N ASP A 30 7.82 -3.52 -12.79
CA ASP A 30 9.03 -3.12 -12.08
C ASP A 30 9.04 -3.51 -10.59
N TRP A 31 7.89 -3.89 -10.01
CA TRP A 31 7.84 -4.33 -8.62
C TRP A 31 8.26 -5.79 -8.50
N PRO A 32 9.08 -6.16 -7.50
CA PRO A 32 9.38 -7.56 -7.25
C PRO A 32 8.08 -8.31 -6.93
N PRO A 33 7.84 -9.48 -7.56
CA PRO A 33 6.70 -10.29 -7.22
C PRO A 33 6.83 -10.81 -5.78
N ILE A 34 5.70 -11.09 -5.15
CA ILE A 34 5.65 -11.81 -3.88
C ILE A 34 6.24 -13.20 -4.14
N PRO A 35 7.35 -13.58 -3.46
CA PRO A 35 8.00 -14.86 -3.71
C PRO A 35 7.03 -16.03 -3.60
N GLY A 36 7.02 -16.89 -4.62
CA GLY A 36 6.11 -18.04 -4.68
C GLY A 36 4.62 -17.72 -4.80
N ASN A 37 4.22 -16.46 -5.06
CA ASN A 37 2.83 -16.00 -5.16
C ASN A 37 1.98 -16.37 -3.92
N VAL A 38 2.59 -16.34 -2.74
CA VAL A 38 1.93 -16.78 -1.49
C VAL A 38 0.90 -15.80 -0.93
N GLY A 39 0.76 -14.62 -1.55
CA GLY A 39 -0.17 -13.57 -1.11
C GLY A 39 0.10 -13.10 0.31
N MET A 40 -0.95 -12.88 1.10
CA MET A 40 -0.88 -12.41 2.50
C MET A 40 -0.02 -13.32 3.38
N LYS A 41 0.08 -14.62 3.07
CA LYS A 41 0.87 -15.57 3.85
C LYS A 41 2.34 -15.18 3.94
N GLY A 42 2.90 -14.54 2.91
CA GLY A 42 4.29 -14.08 2.90
C GLY A 42 4.56 -13.03 3.98
N PHE A 43 3.55 -12.22 4.31
CA PHE A 43 3.66 -11.09 5.24
C PHE A 43 3.34 -11.46 6.70
N LEU A 44 2.99 -12.73 6.98
CA LEU A 44 2.71 -13.18 8.34
C LEU A 44 3.98 -13.24 9.19
N GLY A 45 3.83 -13.10 10.51
CA GLY A 45 4.91 -13.19 11.49
C GLY A 45 5.43 -11.84 11.98
N GLU A 46 6.62 -11.85 12.57
CA GLU A 46 7.26 -10.68 13.15
C GLU A 46 8.07 -9.89 12.13
N TRP A 47 8.09 -8.57 12.33
CA TRP A 47 8.72 -7.58 11.46
C TRP A 47 9.24 -6.38 12.25
N ASP A 48 10.50 -6.02 12.02
CA ASP A 48 11.15 -4.86 12.63
C ASP A 48 11.13 -3.66 11.67
N PRO A 49 10.58 -2.49 12.07
CA PRO A 49 10.51 -1.31 11.22
C PRO A 49 11.90 -0.68 10.98
N GLN A 50 12.15 -0.24 9.75
CA GLN A 50 13.42 0.34 9.26
C GLN A 50 13.18 1.74 8.67
N CYS A 51 12.51 2.63 9.40
CA CYS A 51 11.89 3.84 8.83
C CYS A 51 12.61 5.10 9.33
N ASN A 52 13.16 5.91 8.41
CA ASN A 52 13.95 7.10 8.72
C ASN A 52 13.06 8.27 9.20
N ASP A 53 13.47 8.91 10.30
CA ASP A 53 12.85 10.04 11.04
C ASP A 53 11.78 9.70 12.11
N GLY A 54 11.85 8.51 12.72
CA GLY A 54 11.37 8.27 14.10
C GLY A 54 9.89 7.92 14.30
N LEU A 55 8.96 8.43 13.49
CA LEU A 55 7.50 8.26 13.72
C LEU A 55 7.00 6.81 13.74
N TYR A 56 7.58 5.91 12.95
CA TYR A 56 7.22 4.48 12.93
C TYR A 56 8.16 3.59 13.77
N ILE A 57 9.38 4.05 14.06
CA ILE A 57 10.26 3.37 15.02
C ILE A 57 9.59 3.39 16.41
N GLU A 58 8.85 4.46 16.72
CA GLU A 58 8.01 4.60 17.90
C GLU A 58 6.79 3.64 17.94
N GLU A 59 6.52 2.84 16.91
CA GLU A 59 5.49 1.79 16.99
C GLU A 59 6.08 0.43 17.40
N GLY A 60 7.41 0.29 17.34
CA GLY A 60 8.14 -0.93 17.66
C GLY A 60 7.86 -2.08 16.69
N ARG A 61 8.36 -3.27 17.04
CA ARG A 61 8.15 -4.50 16.26
C ARG A 61 6.66 -4.78 16.04
N MET A 62 6.30 -5.08 14.80
CA MET A 62 4.96 -5.48 14.41
C MET A 62 4.88 -7.00 14.24
N THR A 63 3.75 -7.60 14.61
CA THR A 63 3.42 -9.00 14.34
C THR A 63 2.10 -9.07 13.59
N VAL A 64 2.11 -9.69 12.41
CA VAL A 64 0.92 -9.91 11.58
C VAL A 64 0.45 -11.35 11.75
N HIS A 65 -0.75 -11.53 12.29
CA HIS A 65 -1.30 -12.82 12.68
C HIS A 65 -2.28 -13.35 11.62
N ALA A 66 -2.24 -14.66 11.37
CA ALA A 66 -3.12 -15.32 10.39
C ALA A 66 -4.63 -15.14 10.64
N ASN A 67 -5.02 -14.78 11.86
CA ASN A 67 -6.42 -14.57 12.26
C ASN A 67 -6.92 -13.12 12.04
N GLY A 68 -6.23 -12.32 11.22
CA GLY A 68 -6.65 -10.95 10.93
C GLY A 68 -6.30 -9.95 12.03
N ARG A 69 -5.35 -10.28 12.92
CA ARG A 69 -4.87 -9.36 13.97
C ARG A 69 -3.50 -8.81 13.63
N ILE A 70 -3.24 -7.58 14.09
CA ILE A 70 -1.93 -6.97 14.15
C ILE A 70 -1.60 -6.70 15.61
N SER A 71 -0.38 -7.01 16.02
CA SER A 71 0.14 -6.66 17.35
C SER A 71 1.41 -5.85 17.18
N TYR A 72 1.67 -5.00 18.17
CA TYR A 72 2.86 -4.17 18.21
C TYR A 72 3.53 -4.36 19.56
N ALA A 73 4.86 -4.36 19.58
CA ALA A 73 5.62 -4.38 20.82
C ALA A 73 5.31 -3.12 21.67
N GLN A 74 5.12 -1.97 21.02
CA GLN A 74 4.65 -0.77 21.68
C GLN A 74 3.14 -0.82 21.87
N LYS A 75 2.68 -0.52 23.10
CA LYS A 75 1.25 -0.45 23.44
C LYS A 75 0.65 0.91 23.07
N ASN A 76 0.82 1.34 21.82
CA ASN A 76 0.24 2.59 21.34
C ASN A 76 -1.25 2.36 20.98
N PRO A 77 -2.21 3.03 21.67
CA PRO A 77 -3.64 2.81 21.45
C PRO A 77 -4.15 3.36 20.11
N TYR A 78 -3.35 4.16 19.40
CA TYR A 78 -3.71 4.71 18.10
C TYR A 78 -3.45 3.74 16.94
N LEU A 79 -2.79 2.60 17.19
CA LEU A 79 -2.40 1.68 16.13
C LEU A 79 -3.52 0.72 15.71
N PRO A 80 -3.63 0.40 14.41
CA PRO A 80 -4.60 -0.57 13.93
C PRO A 80 -4.29 -1.98 14.41
N THR A 81 -5.21 -2.64 15.12
CA THR A 81 -4.98 -3.97 15.71
C THR A 81 -5.67 -5.10 14.95
N PHE A 82 -6.44 -4.77 13.92
CA PHE A 82 -7.13 -5.73 13.05
C PHE A 82 -6.93 -5.38 11.59
N TYR A 83 -6.94 -6.40 10.74
CA TYR A 83 -6.89 -6.26 9.30
C TYR A 83 -7.83 -7.24 8.59
N ARG A 84 -8.26 -6.85 7.39
CA ARG A 84 -8.95 -7.68 6.40
C ARG A 84 -8.29 -7.50 5.05
N VAL A 85 -8.24 -8.58 4.27
CA VAL A 85 -7.61 -8.56 2.94
C VAL A 85 -8.61 -8.03 1.91
N VAL A 86 -8.28 -6.88 1.34
CA VAL A 86 -9.07 -6.21 0.31
C VAL A 86 -8.66 -6.66 -1.08
N GLU A 87 -7.37 -6.91 -1.31
CA GLU A 87 -6.86 -7.36 -2.59
C GLU A 87 -5.56 -8.14 -2.41
N GLU A 88 -5.39 -9.20 -3.21
CA GLU A 88 -4.12 -9.91 -3.34
C GLU A 88 -3.78 -9.99 -4.82
N THR A 89 -2.55 -9.62 -5.15
CA THR A 89 -2.00 -9.73 -6.50
C THR A 89 -0.67 -10.48 -6.45
N ALA A 90 -0.04 -10.66 -7.61
CA ALA A 90 1.31 -11.21 -7.65
C ALA A 90 2.38 -10.27 -7.04
N PHE A 91 2.06 -8.99 -6.82
CA PHE A 91 3.06 -7.96 -6.46
C PHE A 91 2.78 -7.26 -5.14
N TYR A 92 1.54 -7.27 -4.67
CA TYR A 92 1.16 -6.63 -3.43
C TYR A 92 -0.06 -7.28 -2.79
N VAL A 93 -0.23 -6.96 -1.50
CA VAL A 93 -1.45 -7.22 -0.74
C VAL A 93 -1.97 -5.89 -0.23
N LEU A 94 -3.26 -5.63 -0.48
CA LEU A 94 -3.97 -4.49 0.05
C LEU A 94 -4.85 -4.94 1.21
N LEU A 95 -4.71 -4.26 2.34
CA LEU A 95 -5.45 -4.49 3.55
C LEU A 95 -6.32 -3.27 3.88
N MET A 96 -7.47 -3.53 4.48
CA MET A 96 -8.16 -2.54 5.31
C MET A 96 -7.84 -2.88 6.76
N THR A 97 -7.39 -1.89 7.50
CA THR A 97 -7.01 -2.04 8.91
C THR A 97 -7.92 -1.19 9.79
N ARG A 98 -8.08 -1.62 11.05
CA ARG A 98 -8.93 -0.95 12.03
C ARG A 98 -8.18 -0.68 13.32
N ALA A 99 -8.21 0.57 13.76
CA ALA A 99 -7.99 0.94 15.16
C ALA A 99 -9.35 0.98 15.87
N ALA A 100 -9.51 0.18 16.93
CA ALA A 100 -10.76 0.10 17.66
C ALA A 100 -11.11 1.43 18.35
N PRO A 101 -12.40 1.67 18.66
CA PRO A 101 -12.80 2.81 19.47
C PRO A 101 -12.03 2.83 20.80
N ARG A 102 -11.65 4.02 21.24
CA ARG A 102 -10.75 4.19 22.40
C ARG A 102 -11.10 5.44 23.19
N THR A 103 -10.78 5.43 24.47
CA THR A 103 -10.91 6.61 25.34
C THR A 103 -9.55 7.01 25.87
N ILE A 104 -9.15 8.25 25.61
CA ILE A 104 -7.85 8.80 26.00
C ILE A 104 -8.14 10.14 26.68
N ASP A 105 -7.65 10.31 27.91
CA ASP A 105 -7.85 11.52 28.71
C ASP A 105 -9.33 11.96 28.82
N GLY A 106 -10.25 10.99 28.91
CA GLY A 106 -11.69 11.23 28.99
C GLY A 106 -12.37 11.55 27.65
N HIS A 107 -11.61 11.65 26.55
CA HIS A 107 -12.14 11.85 25.21
C HIS A 107 -12.35 10.51 24.50
N ARG A 108 -13.57 10.30 23.98
CA ARG A 108 -13.89 9.13 23.15
C ARG A 108 -13.51 9.41 21.70
N TYR A 109 -12.70 8.53 21.15
CA TYR A 109 -12.37 8.45 19.73
C TYR A 109 -13.11 7.25 19.15
N ASP A 110 -13.84 7.50 18.07
CA ASP A 110 -14.52 6.44 17.33
C ASP A 110 -13.50 5.52 16.64
N GLU A 111 -14.01 4.46 16.01
CA GLU A 111 -13.16 3.60 15.19
C GLU A 111 -12.51 4.38 14.04
N ASP A 112 -11.29 3.96 13.70
CA ASP A 112 -10.51 4.54 12.63
C ASP A 112 -10.07 3.45 11.66
N PHE A 113 -10.09 3.77 10.38
CA PHE A 113 -9.82 2.83 9.31
C PHE A 113 -8.67 3.34 8.44
N HIS A 114 -7.80 2.44 8.01
CA HIS A 114 -6.74 2.77 7.05
C HIS A 114 -6.62 1.71 5.99
N PHE A 115 -6.24 2.12 4.78
CA PHE A 115 -5.75 1.19 3.77
C PHE A 115 -4.24 1.02 3.94
N VAL A 116 -3.80 -0.23 3.95
CA VAL A 116 -2.39 -0.58 4.06
C VAL A 116 -2.02 -1.44 2.86
N LEU A 117 -1.04 -0.98 2.10
CA LEU A 117 -0.50 -1.74 0.98
C LEU A 117 0.86 -2.30 1.39
N LEU A 118 0.98 -3.62 1.30
CA LEU A 118 2.19 -4.38 1.55
C LEU A 118 2.75 -4.86 0.22
N HIS A 119 4.02 -4.55 -0.06
CA HIS A 119 4.71 -5.10 -1.22
C HIS A 119 6.13 -5.52 -0.87
N PRO A 120 6.68 -6.56 -1.51
CA PRO A 120 8.04 -6.99 -1.25
C PRO A 120 9.06 -5.88 -1.50
N GLU A 121 10.12 -5.90 -0.69
CA GLU A 121 11.36 -5.17 -0.94
C GLU A 121 12.45 -6.22 -1.15
N GLY A 122 13.15 -6.14 -2.27
CA GLY A 122 14.12 -7.17 -2.65
C GLY A 122 14.25 -7.33 -4.16
N GLY A 123 15.05 -8.29 -4.59
CA GLY A 123 15.26 -8.62 -5.99
C GLY A 123 14.31 -9.70 -6.48
N PHE A 124 14.08 -9.78 -7.80
CA PHE A 124 13.27 -10.83 -8.44
C PHE A 124 13.77 -12.27 -8.17
N SER A 125 15.00 -12.44 -7.68
CA SER A 125 15.61 -13.74 -7.38
C SER A 125 15.35 -14.26 -5.96
N ASP A 126 14.71 -13.46 -5.10
CA ASP A 126 14.55 -13.81 -3.69
C ASP A 126 13.54 -14.95 -3.54
N ARG A 127 13.96 -16.03 -2.87
CA ARG A 127 13.12 -17.22 -2.67
C ARG A 127 12.09 -17.04 -1.56
N ASP A 128 12.39 -16.15 -0.60
CA ASP A 128 11.60 -15.89 0.59
C ASP A 128 11.45 -14.39 0.82
N LEU A 129 10.33 -13.98 1.43
CA LEU A 129 10.09 -12.58 1.78
C LEU A 129 10.90 -12.20 3.04
N SER A 130 12.02 -11.52 2.83
CA SER A 130 12.94 -11.04 3.87
C SER A 130 12.66 -9.60 4.31
N ALA A 131 12.13 -8.80 3.40
CA ALA A 131 11.74 -7.41 3.63
C ALA A 131 10.48 -7.05 2.85
N PHE A 132 9.73 -6.08 3.35
CA PHE A 132 8.63 -5.47 2.63
C PHE A 132 8.55 -3.98 2.92
N ARG A 133 7.85 -3.25 2.04
CA ARG A 133 7.47 -1.86 2.25
C ARG A 133 5.98 -1.75 2.47
N LEU A 134 5.63 -0.92 3.44
CA LEU A 134 4.29 -0.60 3.86
C LEU A 134 3.95 0.82 3.44
N HIS A 135 2.86 0.98 2.70
CA HIS A 135 2.24 2.27 2.47
C HIS A 135 0.92 2.34 3.24
N LYS A 136 0.69 3.42 3.99
CA LYS A 136 -0.54 3.62 4.78
C LYS A 136 -1.30 4.83 4.28
N CYS A 137 -2.59 4.66 3.99
CA CYS A 137 -3.51 5.73 3.66
C CYS A 137 -4.66 5.83 4.65
N SER A 138 -5.01 7.05 5.03
CA SER A 138 -6.23 7.33 5.79
C SER A 138 -7.32 7.83 4.84
N PRO A 139 -8.38 7.05 4.56
CA PRO A 139 -9.48 7.49 3.72
C PRO A 139 -10.20 8.69 4.35
N ASP A 140 -10.89 9.49 3.54
CA ASP A 140 -11.74 10.53 4.09
C ASP A 140 -12.86 9.89 4.93
N LYS A 141 -13.24 10.52 6.06
CA LYS A 141 -14.34 10.04 6.91
C LYS A 141 -15.64 9.80 6.15
N LYS A 142 -15.90 10.56 5.08
CA LYS A 142 -17.09 10.40 4.23
C LYS A 142 -17.05 9.11 3.39
N ASP A 143 -15.86 8.60 3.05
CA ASP A 143 -15.69 7.41 2.23
C ASP A 143 -15.99 6.14 3.05
N VAL A 144 -15.78 6.22 4.37
CA VAL A 144 -16.06 5.15 5.35
C VAL A 144 -17.31 5.43 6.19
N ALA A 145 -18.09 6.46 5.87
CA ALA A 145 -19.25 6.84 6.66
C ALA A 145 -20.33 5.75 6.59
N GLY A 146 -20.73 5.22 7.76
CA GLY A 146 -21.73 4.16 7.86
C GLY A 146 -21.19 2.75 7.57
N PHE A 147 -19.90 2.61 7.26
CA PHE A 147 -19.23 1.31 7.25
C PHE A 147 -19.02 0.82 8.67
N SER A 148 -19.35 -0.44 8.91
CA SER A 148 -18.98 -1.17 10.13
C SER A 148 -17.86 -2.15 9.81
N TRP A 149 -16.95 -2.35 10.74
CA TRP A 149 -15.96 -3.42 10.59
C TRP A 149 -16.61 -4.77 10.31
N ASP A 150 -17.80 -5.04 10.86
CA ASP A 150 -18.48 -6.32 10.72
C ASP A 150 -19.25 -6.47 9.39
N ASP A 151 -19.21 -5.46 8.53
CA ASP A 151 -19.71 -5.56 7.14
C ASP A 151 -18.90 -6.58 6.35
N ASP A 152 -19.38 -6.95 5.16
CA ASP A 152 -18.72 -7.95 4.32
C ASP A 152 -17.45 -7.41 3.61
N ASP A 153 -16.64 -8.34 3.10
CA ASP A 153 -15.40 -8.00 2.39
C ASP A 153 -15.66 -7.26 1.07
N GLN A 154 -16.86 -7.39 0.48
CA GLN A 154 -17.23 -6.65 -0.74
C GLN A 154 -17.38 -5.16 -0.44
N THR A 155 -17.94 -4.82 0.72
CA THR A 155 -18.11 -3.44 1.16
C THR A 155 -16.76 -2.77 1.37
N ALA A 156 -15.80 -3.45 2.04
CA ALA A 156 -14.44 -2.94 2.19
C ALA A 156 -13.74 -2.71 0.83
N ARG A 157 -13.92 -3.63 -0.13
CA ARG A 157 -13.42 -3.48 -1.52
C ARG A 157 -14.07 -2.30 -2.23
N GLN A 158 -15.36 -2.07 -2.02
CA GLN A 158 -16.09 -0.97 -2.64
C GLN A 158 -15.64 0.39 -2.09
N ILE A 159 -15.36 0.47 -0.78
CA ILE A 159 -14.76 1.67 -0.17
C ILE A 159 -13.41 1.97 -0.81
N TRP A 160 -12.52 0.97 -0.90
CA TRP A 160 -11.23 1.14 -1.58
C TRP A 160 -11.42 1.64 -3.02
N ARG A 161 -12.25 0.96 -3.81
CA ARG A 161 -12.48 1.30 -5.23
C ARG A 161 -13.03 2.69 -5.45
N ASN A 162 -13.69 3.29 -4.46
CA ASN A 162 -14.30 4.61 -4.57
C ASN A 162 -13.60 5.70 -3.76
N SER A 163 -12.62 5.35 -2.92
CA SER A 163 -11.93 6.33 -2.09
C SER A 163 -11.05 7.22 -2.95
N LYS A 164 -11.47 8.47 -3.16
CA LYS A 164 -10.71 9.45 -3.94
C LYS A 164 -9.39 9.84 -3.26
N SER A 165 -9.36 9.72 -1.94
CA SER A 165 -8.22 10.11 -1.10
C SER A 165 -7.15 9.02 -1.06
N CYS A 166 -7.55 7.75 -1.11
CA CYS A 166 -6.62 6.63 -1.04
C CYS A 166 -6.37 5.94 -2.37
N ASN A 167 -7.36 5.72 -3.21
CA ASN A 167 -7.15 4.96 -4.43
C ASN A 167 -6.36 5.78 -5.47
N PRO A 168 -5.13 5.37 -5.81
CA PRO A 168 -4.28 6.14 -6.71
C PRO A 168 -4.86 6.33 -8.10
N THR A 169 -5.83 5.51 -8.53
CA THR A 169 -6.49 5.65 -9.84
C THR A 169 -7.24 6.97 -10.01
N PHE A 170 -7.64 7.62 -8.91
CA PHE A 170 -8.32 8.93 -8.96
C PHE A 170 -7.37 10.12 -8.83
N ARG A 171 -6.07 9.88 -8.61
CA ARG A 171 -5.09 10.96 -8.44
C ARG A 171 -4.51 11.36 -9.78
N THR A 172 -4.47 12.67 -10.03
CA THR A 172 -3.65 13.23 -11.10
C THR A 172 -2.21 13.27 -10.62
N LEU A 173 -1.39 12.38 -11.15
CA LEU A 173 0.04 12.34 -10.84
C LEU A 173 0.79 13.41 -11.65
N THR A 174 1.74 14.07 -11.00
CA THR A 174 2.70 14.96 -11.65
C THR A 174 4.10 14.34 -11.56
N GLU A 175 5.01 14.76 -12.43
CA GLU A 175 6.41 14.28 -12.50
C GLU A 175 7.19 14.44 -11.18
N LEU A 176 6.74 15.27 -10.26
CA LEU A 176 7.41 15.52 -8.98
C LEU A 176 6.71 14.85 -7.79
N SER A 177 5.58 14.18 -8.03
CA SER A 177 4.78 13.58 -6.97
C SER A 177 5.09 12.10 -6.84
N PRO A 178 5.34 11.58 -5.62
CA PRO A 178 5.44 10.16 -5.43
C PRO A 178 4.06 9.50 -5.69
N PHE A 179 4.08 8.24 -6.13
CA PHE A 179 2.91 7.61 -6.77
C PHE A 179 1.69 7.52 -5.84
N PHE A 180 1.88 7.08 -4.60
CA PHE A 180 0.81 7.10 -3.61
C PHE A 180 0.56 8.50 -3.07
N GLY A 181 1.50 9.42 -3.27
CA GLY A 181 1.45 10.75 -2.67
C GLY A 181 1.99 10.69 -1.26
N GLU A 182 2.98 9.84 -1.03
CA GLU A 182 3.73 9.73 0.20
C GLU A 182 4.14 11.12 0.70
N GLY A 183 3.77 11.46 1.94
CA GLY A 183 3.99 12.81 2.50
C GLY A 183 2.93 13.85 2.10
N SER A 184 1.87 13.45 1.40
CA SER A 184 0.65 14.26 1.22
C SER A 184 -0.35 14.05 2.36
N ARG A 185 -1.49 14.75 2.30
CA ARG A 185 -2.51 14.79 3.36
C ARG A 185 -3.01 13.41 3.84
N PHE A 186 -3.04 12.40 2.96
CA PHE A 186 -3.71 11.13 3.25
C PHE A 186 -2.76 9.94 3.33
N TRP A 187 -1.70 9.94 2.53
CA TRP A 187 -0.69 8.89 2.50
C TRP A 187 0.49 9.23 3.40
N SER A 188 0.76 8.36 4.35
CA SER A 188 1.95 8.43 5.19
C SER A 188 3.21 8.23 4.34
N GLN A 189 4.35 8.66 4.87
CA GLN A 189 5.63 8.20 4.33
C GLN A 189 5.71 6.66 4.39
N PRO A 190 6.31 6.01 3.39
CA PRO A 190 6.40 4.57 3.35
C PRO A 190 7.40 4.09 4.39
N CYS A 191 7.14 2.90 4.92
CA CYS A 191 7.95 2.32 5.98
C CYS A 191 8.42 0.92 5.56
N ASN A 192 9.73 0.68 5.59
CA ASN A 192 10.31 -0.62 5.30
C ASN A 192 10.30 -1.49 6.57
N TYR A 193 10.08 -2.78 6.40
CA TYR A 193 10.01 -3.77 7.48
C TYR A 193 10.87 -4.97 7.12
N TRP A 194 11.74 -5.37 8.03
CA TRP A 194 12.64 -6.52 7.84
C TRP A 194 12.27 -7.64 8.79
N ARG A 195 12.56 -8.88 8.41
CA ARG A 195 12.50 -9.99 9.36
C ARG A 195 13.47 -9.72 10.52
N PRO A 196 13.08 -9.97 11.78
CA PRO A 196 13.99 -9.89 12.90
C PRO A 196 15.21 -10.78 12.67
N ILE A 197 16.41 -10.27 12.99
CA ILE A 197 17.62 -11.07 12.99
C ILE A 197 17.51 -12.04 14.17
N GLN A 198 17.61 -13.35 13.90
CA GLN A 198 17.62 -14.40 14.91
C GLN A 198 18.97 -14.48 15.64
#